data_AF-A0A3A6Q4I3-F1
#
_entry.id   AF-A0A3A6Q4I3-F1
#
_cell.length_a   1.000
_cell.length_b   1.000
_cell.length_c   1.000
_cell.angle_alpha   90.00
_cell.angle_beta   90.00
_cell.angle_gamma   90.00
#
_symmetry.space_group_name_H-M   'P 1'
#
loop_
_entity.id
_entity.type
_entity.pdbx_description
1 polymer ?
#
loop_
_entity_poly.entity_id
_entity_poly.type
_entity_poly.pdbx_seq_one_letter_code
_entity_poly.pdbx_strand_id
1 'polypeptide(L)' 'MRNYQELLKYVIDCGTETADRTGVGTISIFGETLRWDLSKGFPATTCKELKFQG' A
#
# COMPACT_ATOMS: atom_id res chain seq x y z
N MET A 1 2.21 -11.21 0.13
CA MET A 1 2.03 -9.99 -0.69
C MET A 1 0.63 -9.77 -1.22
N ARG A 2 -0.19 -10.82 -1.37
CA ARG A 2 -1.59 -10.70 -1.81
C ARG A 2 -2.40 -9.62 -1.06
N ASN A 3 -2.35 -9.60 0.28
CA ASN A 3 -3.07 -8.59 1.07
C ASN A 3 -2.71 -7.14 0.70
N TYR A 4 -1.44 -6.86 0.37
CA TYR A 4 -1.03 -5.53 -0.07
C TYR A 4 -1.53 -5.20 -1.47
N GLN A 5 -1.52 -6.15 -2.41
CA GLN A 5 -2.06 -5.95 -3.75
C GLN A 5 -3.57 -5.75 -3.74
N GLU A 6 -4.29 -6.51 -2.91
CA GLU A 6 -5.73 -6.37 -2.72
C GLU A 6 -6.09 -5.01 -2.13
N LEU A 7 -5.32 -4.53 -1.15
CA LEU A 7 -5.46 -3.17 -0.62
C LEU A 7 -5.26 -2.11 -1.72
N LEU A 8 -4.17 -2.20 -2.50
CA LEU A 8 -3.92 -1.24 -3.58
C LEU A 8 -5.04 -1.25 -4.61
N LYS A 9 -5.53 -2.43 -5.00
CA LYS A 9 -6.65 -2.56 -5.92
C LYS A 9 -7.91 -1.89 -5.36
N TYR A 10 -8.20 -2.11 -4.08
CA TYR A 10 -9.36 -1.50 -3.43
C TYR A 10 -9.24 0.03 -3.35
N VAL A 11 -8.05 0.58 -3.06
CA VAL A 11 -7.80 2.03 -3.11
C VAL A 11 -8.11 2.59 -4.50
N ILE A 12 -7.64 1.92 -5.55
CA ILE A 12 -7.86 2.38 -6.93
C ILE A 12 -9.33 2.27 -7.34
N ASP A 13 -9.99 1.16 -7.02
CA ASP A 13 -11.34 0.87 -7.50
C ASP A 13 -12.42 1.61 -6.69
N CYS A 14 -12.18 1.90 -5.40
CA CYS A 14 -13.20 2.39 -4.46
C CYS A 14 -12.78 3.63 -3.66
N GLY A 15 -11.57 4.15 -3.84
CA GLY A 15 -11.07 5.31 -3.11
C GLY A 15 -11.66 6.64 -3.56
N THR A 16 -11.51 7.65 -2.72
CA THR A 16 -11.92 9.03 -3.00
C THR A 16 -10.73 9.86 -3.48
N GLU A 17 -10.89 10.52 -4.62
CA GLU A 17 -9.94 11.51 -5.12
C GLU A 17 -9.95 12.76 -4.23
N THR A 18 -8.77 13.19 -3.81
CA THR A 18 -8.61 14.35 -2.91
C THR A 18 -7.44 15.21 -3.35
N ALA A 19 -7.57 16.54 -3.22
CA ALA A 19 -6.43 17.43 -3.35
C ALA A 19 -5.49 17.25 -2.14
N ASP A 20 -4.18 17.17 -2.37
CA ASP A 20 -3.18 16.98 -1.34
C ASP A 20 -2.26 18.19 -1.20
N ARG A 21 -1.43 18.21 -0.15
CA ARG A 21 -0.52 19.34 0.13
C ARG A 21 0.56 19.52 -0.94
N THR A 22 0.89 18.49 -1.71
CA THR A 22 1.90 18.57 -2.77
C THR A 22 1.34 19.10 -4.08
N GLY A 23 0.01 19.15 -4.23
CA GLY A 23 -0.67 19.61 -5.44
C GLY A 23 -0.79 18.55 -6.53
N VAL A 24 -0.37 17.31 -6.26
CA VAL A 24 -0.50 16.17 -7.19
C VAL A 24 -1.88 15.53 -7.09
N GLY A 25 -2.47 15.55 -5.89
CA GLY A 25 -3.68 14.83 -5.55
C GLY A 25 -3.42 13.38 -5.11
N THR A 26 -4.43 12.78 -4.48
CA THR A 26 -4.38 11.41 -3.94
C THR A 26 -5.69 10.69 -4.18
N ILE A 27 -5.65 9.35 -4.28
CA ILE A 27 -6.81 8.48 -4.13
C ILE A 27 -6.68 7.81 -2.76
N SER A 28 -7.68 7.97 -1.90
CA SER A 28 -7.58 7.53 -0.51
C SER A 28 -8.83 6.82 0.01
N ILE A 29 -8.63 5.96 1.01
CA ILE A 29 -9.68 5.28 1.79
C ILE A 29 -9.37 5.48 3.27
N PHE A 30 -10.39 5.35 4.11
CA PHE A 30 -10.22 5.49 5.56
C PHE A 30 -10.19 4.13 6.26
N GLY A 31 -9.13 3.90 7.04
CA GLY A 31 -9.09 2.86 8.07
C GLY A 31 -8.98 1.41 7.57
N GLU A 32 -7.89 1.07 6.88
CA GLU A 32 -7.58 -0.31 6.50
C GLU A 32 -6.48 -0.94 7.37
N THR A 33 -6.53 -2.27 7.56
CA THR A 33 -5.58 -3.01 8.40
C THR A 33 -4.86 -4.11 7.63
N LEU A 34 -3.54 -4.11 7.69
CA LEU A 34 -2.70 -5.20 7.21
C LEU A 34 -1.98 -5.89 8.37
N ARG A 35 -1.86 -7.22 8.29
CA ARG A 35 -1.15 -8.05 9.28
C ARG A 35 -0.25 -9.04 8.56
N TRP A 36 0.94 -9.24 9.13
CA TRP A 36 1.91 -10.23 8.69
C TRP A 36 2.44 -11.01 9.87
N ASP A 37 2.66 -12.30 9.65
CA ASP A 37 3.30 -13.18 10.62
C ASP A 37 4.82 -13.17 10.40
N LEU A 38 5.55 -12.50 11.29
CA LEU A 38 7.00 -12.30 11.16
C LEU A 38 7.80 -13.58 11.41
N SER A 39 7.21 -14.61 12.06
CA SER A 39 7.90 -15.89 12.20
C SER A 39 8.02 -16.63 10.87
N LYS A 40 7.20 -16.26 9.87
CA LYS A 40 7.25 -16.80 8.50
C LYS A 40 8.19 -16.02 7.58
N GLY A 41 8.87 -14.99 8.10
CA GLY A 41 9.84 -14.19 7.38
C GLY A 41 9.50 -12.70 7.34
N PHE A 42 10.37 -11.94 6.68
CA PHE A 42 10.25 -10.49 6.58
C PHE A 42 9.31 -10.08 5.43
N PRO A 43 8.30 -9.22 5.66
CA PRO A 43 7.29 -8.86 4.66
C PRO A 43 7.81 -7.80 3.67
N ALA A 44 8.95 -8.05 3.03
CA ALA A 44 9.45 -7.24 1.92
C ALA A 44 8.51 -7.36 0.71
N THR A 45 8.18 -6.23 0.08
CA THR A 45 7.43 -6.27 -1.18
C THR A 45 8.27 -6.91 -2.28
N THR A 46 7.72 -7.92 -2.96
CA THR A 46 8.45 -8.65 -4.01
C THR A 46 8.00 -8.30 -5.42
N CYS A 47 6.93 -7.51 -5.57
CA CYS A 47 6.36 -7.14 -6.87
C CYS A 47 7.10 -6.00 -7.56
N LYS A 48 8.08 -5.42 -6.87
CA LYS A 48 9.01 -4.41 -7.34
C LYS A 48 10.26 -4.53 -6.47
N GLU A 49 11.43 -4.27 -7.06
CA GLU A 49 12.68 -4.22 -6.31
C GLU A 49 12.66 -3.11 -5.24
N LEU A 50 13.15 -3.45 -4.05
CA LEU A 50 13.27 -2.53 -2.93
C LEU A 50 14.72 -2.07 -2.79
N LYS A 51 14.91 -0.74 -2.67
CA LYS A 51 16.21 -0.17 -2.35
C LYS A 51 16.45 -0.27 -0.84
N PHE A 52 17.16 -1.31 -0.40
CA PHE A 52 17.48 -1.53 1.02
C PHE A 52 18.72 -0.77 1.52
N GLN A 53 19.59 -0.33 0.62
CA GLN A 53 20.80 0.41 0.96
C GLN A 53 20.48 1.91 0.91
N GLY A 54 20.66 2.58 2.05
CA GLY A 54 20.54 4.02 2.23
C GLY A 54 21.90 4.67 2.33
#